data_AF-K1SV81-F1
#
_entry.id   AF-K1SV81-F1
#
_cell.length_a   1.000
_cell.length_b   1.000
_cell.length_c   1.000
_cell.angle_alpha   90.00
_cell.angle_beta   90.00
_cell.angle_gamma   90.00
#
_symmetry.space_group_name_H-M   'P 1'
#
loop_
_entity.id
_entity.type
_entity.pdbx_description
1 polymer ?
#
loop_
_entity_poly.entity_id
_entity_poly.type
_entity_poly.pdbx_seq_one_letter_code
_entity_poly.pdbx_strand_id
1 'polypeptide(L)'
;MYRKGWIDFNKNGVKDVYEDPSAPLEARIENLLQQMTLDEKTCQMVTLYGYKRVLKDDLPTPEWKELLWKDGIGAIDEHLNGFQQWGLPPSDNAYVWPASRHAWALNEVQRFFVEDTRLGIPVDFTNEGIR
;
A
#
# COMPACT_ATOMS: atom_id res chain seq x y z
N MET A 1 12.74 11.88 -3.57
CA MET A 1 11.46 11.30 -4.01
C MET A 1 10.62 12.27 -4.85
N TYR A 2 9.89 13.22 -4.27
CA TYR A 2 8.94 14.03 -5.07
C TYR A 2 9.64 15.02 -6.01
N ARG A 3 9.35 14.93 -7.31
CA ARG A 3 9.91 15.80 -8.35
C ARG A 3 8.78 16.50 -9.10
N LYS A 4 9.11 17.58 -9.82
CA LYS A 4 8.15 18.23 -10.71
C LYS A 4 7.84 17.30 -11.89
N GLY A 5 6.64 16.74 -11.93
CA GLY A 5 6.14 15.92 -13.04
C GLY A 5 6.41 14.41 -12.95
N TRP A 6 7.08 13.94 -11.90
CA TRP A 6 7.28 12.51 -11.62
C TRP A 6 7.64 12.27 -10.15
N ILE A 7 7.62 11.02 -9.71
CA ILE A 7 8.01 10.62 -8.35
C ILE A 7 9.14 9.60 -8.49
N ASP A 8 10.27 9.88 -7.84
CA ASP A 8 11.43 8.98 -7.69
C ASP A 8 11.08 7.95 -6.62
N PHE A 9 10.26 6.96 -7.03
CA PHE A 9 9.68 5.91 -6.22
C PHE A 9 10.75 4.95 -5.70
N ASN A 10 11.74 4.57 -6.51
CA ASN A 10 12.84 3.72 -6.06
C ASN A 10 14.00 4.47 -5.38
N LYS A 11 13.91 5.80 -5.30
CA LYS A 11 14.88 6.67 -4.61
C LYS A 11 16.29 6.61 -5.21
N ASN A 12 16.44 6.27 -6.49
CA ASN A 12 17.75 6.18 -7.15
C ASN A 12 18.19 7.53 -7.77
N GLY A 13 17.32 8.54 -7.80
CA GLY A 13 17.63 9.87 -8.33
C GLY A 13 17.56 9.99 -9.86
N VAL A 14 17.15 8.93 -10.56
CA VAL A 14 16.97 8.83 -12.01
C VAL A 14 15.49 8.67 -12.29
N LYS A 15 14.98 9.32 -13.35
CA LYS A 15 13.60 9.09 -13.79
C LYS A 15 13.54 7.80 -14.58
N ASP A 16 13.25 6.70 -13.91
CA ASP A 16 13.07 5.41 -14.56
C ASP A 16 11.77 5.39 -15.38
N VAL A 17 11.70 4.49 -16.37
CA VAL A 17 10.56 4.44 -17.30
C VAL A 17 9.25 4.20 -16.53
N TYR A 18 9.24 3.32 -15.52
CA TYR A 18 8.03 3.04 -14.75
C TYR A 18 7.49 4.26 -13.96
N GLU A 19 8.38 5.18 -13.61
CA GLU A 19 8.10 6.40 -12.85
C GLU A 19 7.69 7.58 -13.74
N ASP A 20 7.91 7.47 -15.06
CA ASP A 20 7.54 8.50 -16.03
C ASP A 20 6.06 8.37 -16.42
N PRO A 21 5.19 9.32 -16.00
CA PRO A 21 3.77 9.26 -16.34
C PRO A 21 3.50 9.50 -17.83
N SER A 22 4.46 9.99 -18.60
CA SER A 22 4.35 10.18 -20.05
C SER A 22 4.75 8.96 -20.89
N ALA A 23 5.39 7.96 -20.27
CA ALA A 23 5.77 6.74 -20.96
C ALA A 23 4.56 5.83 -21.24
N PRO A 24 4.58 5.03 -22.33
CA PRO A 24 3.53 4.04 -22.61
C PRO A 24 3.35 3.05 -21.45
N LEU A 25 2.10 2.70 -21.14
CA LEU A 25 1.77 1.83 -20.01
C LEU A 25 2.57 0.51 -20.00
N GLU A 26 2.65 -0.18 -21.14
CA GLU A 26 3.38 -1.45 -21.25
C GLU A 26 4.88 -1.28 -20.98
N ALA A 27 5.47 -0.16 -21.40
CA ALA A 27 6.88 0.14 -21.13
C ALA A 27 7.12 0.37 -19.64
N ARG A 28 6.16 0.98 -18.94
CA ARG A 28 6.20 1.19 -17.49
C ARG A 28 6.11 -0.14 -16.73
N ILE A 29 5.19 -1.02 -17.15
CA ILE A 29 5.01 -2.35 -16.57
C ILE A 29 6.28 -3.19 -16.74
N GLU A 30 6.79 -3.30 -17.96
CA GLU A 30 7.99 -4.10 -18.24
C GLU A 30 9.21 -3.59 -17.48
N ASN A 31 9.41 -2.27 -17.45
CA ASN A 31 10.52 -1.68 -16.69
C ASN A 31 10.39 -1.94 -15.18
N LEU A 32 9.19 -1.86 -14.61
CA LEU A 32 8.97 -2.19 -13.20
C LEU A 32 9.27 -3.66 -12.91
N LEU A 33 8.72 -4.58 -13.71
CA LEU A 33 8.89 -6.02 -13.54
C LEU A 33 10.35 -6.46 -13.67
N GLN A 34 11.14 -5.79 -14.52
CA GLN A 34 12.58 -6.04 -14.65
C GLN A 34 13.37 -5.59 -13.41
N GLN A 35 12.89 -4.56 -12.71
CA GLN A 35 13.53 -4.07 -11.48
C GLN A 35 13.15 -4.87 -10.24
N MET A 36 12.05 -5.64 -10.26
CA MET A 36 11.56 -6.41 -9.11
C MET A 36 12.37 -7.68 -8.83
N THR A 37 12.61 -7.96 -7.55
CA THR A 37 13.06 -9.27 -7.08
C THR A 37 11.93 -10.31 -7.19
N LEU A 38 12.26 -11.59 -7.01
CA LEU A 38 11.23 -12.64 -6.96
C LEU A 38 10.28 -12.43 -5.77
N ASP A 39 10.81 -12.02 -4.61
CA ASP A 39 10.02 -11.81 -3.40
C ASP A 39 9.06 -10.62 -3.52
N GLU A 40 9.47 -9.53 -4.17
CA GLU A 40 8.57 -8.41 -4.47
C GLU A 40 7.46 -8.84 -5.44
N LYS A 41 7.78 -9.69 -6.43
CA LYS A 41 6.77 -10.23 -7.36
C LYS A 41 5.76 -11.11 -6.65
N THR A 42 6.21 -11.98 -5.75
CA THR A 42 5.30 -12.83 -4.98
C THR A 42 4.42 -11.99 -4.05
N CYS A 43 4.97 -10.94 -3.42
CA CYS A 43 4.19 -10.04 -2.56
C CYS A 43 3.11 -9.25 -3.32
N GLN A 44 3.36 -8.89 -4.58
CA GLN A 44 2.34 -8.26 -5.43
C GLN A 44 1.14 -9.20 -5.75
N MET A 45 1.30 -10.51 -5.54
CA MET A 45 0.22 -11.50 -5.70
C MET A 45 -0.56 -11.78 -4.40
N VAL A 46 -0.24 -11.10 -3.31
CA VAL A 46 -0.83 -11.32 -1.99
C VAL A 46 -1.81 -10.20 -1.62
N THR A 47 -2.93 -10.61 -1.02
CA THR A 47 -3.88 -9.71 -0.34
C THR A 47 -3.74 -9.87 1.16
N LEU A 48 -3.41 -8.79 1.84
CA LEU A 48 -3.31 -8.72 3.30
C LEU A 48 -4.63 -8.24 3.89
N TYR A 49 -5.24 -9.02 4.80
CA TYR A 49 -6.44 -8.56 5.49
C TYR A 49 -6.10 -7.49 6.54
N GLY A 50 -6.80 -6.36 6.50
CA GLY A 50 -6.53 -5.17 7.27
C GLY A 50 -6.79 -5.27 8.77
N TYR A 51 -6.87 -4.10 9.42
CA TYR A 51 -6.82 -3.96 10.88
C TYR A 51 -7.82 -4.88 11.62
N LYS A 52 -7.34 -5.48 12.73
CA LYS A 52 -8.05 -6.47 13.58
C LYS A 52 -8.43 -7.79 12.89
N ARG A 53 -7.92 -8.04 11.68
CA ARG A 53 -7.92 -9.36 11.04
C ARG A 53 -6.51 -9.93 11.08
N VAL A 54 -5.73 -9.77 10.00
CA VAL A 54 -4.32 -10.19 9.96
C VAL A 54 -3.42 -9.04 10.39
N LEU A 55 -3.68 -7.83 9.88
CA LEU A 55 -2.95 -6.64 10.28
C LEU A 55 -3.27 -6.26 11.73
N LYS A 56 -2.24 -6.17 12.57
CA LYS A 56 -2.38 -5.89 14.00
C LYS A 56 -2.51 -4.40 14.29
N ASP A 57 -1.82 -3.59 13.53
CA ASP A 57 -1.74 -2.14 13.71
C ASP A 57 -2.73 -1.45 12.77
N ASP A 58 -3.32 -0.35 13.21
CA ASP A 58 -4.19 0.48 12.38
C ASP A 58 -3.39 1.39 11.44
N LEU A 59 -2.16 1.74 11.83
CA LEU A 59 -1.21 2.52 11.05
C LEU A 59 0.16 1.82 11.00
N PRO A 60 1.02 2.18 10.03
CA PRO A 60 2.38 1.64 9.96
C PRO A 60 3.17 1.93 11.23
N THR A 61 3.92 0.93 11.69
CA THR A 61 4.84 1.04 12.84
C THR A 61 6.27 0.73 12.38
N PRO A 62 7.31 1.03 13.19
CA PRO A 62 8.68 0.65 12.86
C PRO A 62 8.85 -0.84 12.56
N GLU A 63 8.08 -1.70 13.22
CA GLU A 63 8.12 -3.16 13.06
C GLU A 63 7.70 -3.61 11.66
N TRP A 64 6.90 -2.81 10.92
CA TRP A 64 6.50 -3.16 9.55
C TRP A 64 7.69 -3.34 8.60
N LYS A 65 8.85 -2.74 8.91
CA LYS A 65 10.10 -2.90 8.16
C LYS A 65 10.73 -4.29 8.32
N GLU A 66 10.23 -5.10 9.26
CA GLU A 66 10.68 -6.47 9.51
C GLU A 66 9.61 -7.52 9.17
N LEU A 67 8.42 -7.09 8.70
CA LEU A 67 7.31 -7.98 8.35
C LEU A 67 7.34 -8.41 6.88
N LEU A 68 6.47 -9.36 6.52
CA LEU A 68 6.41 -9.93 5.16
C LEU A 68 6.26 -8.87 4.07
N TRP A 69 5.53 -7.79 4.34
CA TRP A 69 5.27 -6.70 3.41
C TRP A 69 6.29 -5.55 3.47
N LYS A 70 7.44 -5.76 4.12
CA LYS A 70 8.51 -4.74 4.23
C LYS A 70 9.01 -4.26 2.86
N ASP A 71 8.90 -5.10 1.83
CA ASP A 71 9.33 -4.80 0.45
C ASP A 71 8.13 -4.48 -0.47
N GLY A 72 6.91 -4.40 0.07
CA GLY A 72 5.67 -4.15 -0.67
C GLY A 72 4.61 -5.23 -0.48
N ILE A 73 3.38 -4.93 -0.91
CA ILE A 73 2.25 -5.87 -0.97
C ILE A 73 1.33 -5.44 -2.12
N GLY A 74 0.64 -6.40 -2.74
CA GLY A 74 -0.27 -6.09 -3.85
C GLY A 74 -1.52 -5.35 -3.40
N ALA A 75 -2.18 -5.88 -2.37
CA ALA A 75 -3.43 -5.31 -1.86
C ALA A 75 -3.57 -5.46 -0.35
N ILE A 76 -4.31 -4.52 0.26
CA ILE A 76 -4.85 -4.66 1.61
C ILE A 76 -6.37 -4.62 1.54
N ASP A 77 -7.01 -5.68 2.03
CA ASP A 77 -8.47 -5.82 2.01
C ASP A 77 -9.11 -5.42 3.35
N GLU A 78 -10.26 -4.76 3.26
CA GLU A 78 -11.10 -4.36 4.39
C GLU A 78 -10.38 -3.53 5.47
N HIS A 79 -9.32 -2.80 5.12
CA HIS A 79 -8.54 -2.02 6.08
C HIS A 79 -9.35 -0.85 6.66
N LEU A 80 -9.46 -0.81 7.99
CA LEU A 80 -10.18 0.23 8.74
C LEU A 80 -11.63 0.43 8.29
N ASN A 81 -12.29 -0.62 7.77
CA ASN A 81 -13.69 -0.55 7.34
C ASN A 81 -14.71 -0.71 8.48
N GLY A 82 -14.24 -0.82 9.73
CA GLY A 82 -15.08 -1.00 10.92
C GLY A 82 -15.57 -2.42 11.16
N PHE A 83 -15.59 -3.32 10.17
CA PHE A 83 -15.87 -4.73 10.43
C PHE A 83 -14.68 -5.38 11.13
N GLN A 84 -14.96 -6.19 12.16
CA GLN A 84 -13.95 -6.93 12.92
C GLN A 84 -14.14 -8.42 12.69
N GLN A 85 -15.35 -8.89 13.03
CA GLN A 85 -15.84 -10.24 12.77
C GLN A 85 -17.35 -10.25 13.02
N TRP A 86 -18.02 -11.30 12.56
CA TRP A 86 -19.44 -11.53 12.85
C TRP A 86 -19.68 -11.65 14.37
N GLY A 87 -20.77 -11.04 14.84
CA GLY A 87 -21.17 -11.07 16.24
C GLY A 87 -20.49 -10.02 17.14
N LEU A 88 -19.55 -9.24 16.62
CA LEU A 88 -19.00 -8.06 17.31
C LEU A 88 -19.62 -6.77 16.74
N PRO A 89 -19.73 -5.70 17.57
CA PRO A 89 -20.05 -4.38 17.05
C PRO A 89 -18.95 -3.88 16.10
N PRO A 90 -19.25 -2.92 15.22
CA PRO A 90 -18.22 -2.23 14.45
C PRO A 90 -17.12 -1.65 15.36
N SER A 91 -15.89 -1.59 14.86
CA SER A 91 -14.78 -1.01 15.61
C SER A 91 -15.03 0.48 15.89
N ASP A 92 -14.73 0.91 17.10
CA ASP A 92 -14.74 2.29 17.58
C ASP A 92 -13.43 3.04 17.24
N ASN A 93 -12.62 2.52 16.31
CA ASN A 93 -11.35 3.12 15.94
C ASN A 93 -11.59 4.46 15.25
N ALA A 94 -10.88 5.50 15.68
CA ALA A 94 -11.05 6.88 15.22
C ALA A 94 -10.73 7.09 13.72
N TYR A 95 -10.11 6.12 13.06
CA TYR A 95 -9.80 6.12 11.63
C TYR A 95 -10.85 5.39 10.79
N VAL A 96 -11.90 4.83 11.40
CA VAL A 96 -13.05 4.29 10.65
C VAL A 96 -13.96 5.44 10.19
N TRP A 97 -14.20 6.41 11.06
CA TRP A 97 -15.08 7.56 10.80
C TRP A 97 -14.65 8.80 11.62
N PRO A 98 -14.79 10.05 11.12
CA PRO A 98 -15.35 10.46 9.83
C PRO A 98 -14.51 10.03 8.62
N ALA A 99 -15.12 10.00 7.43
CA ALA A 99 -14.46 9.61 6.18
C ALA A 99 -13.14 10.37 5.91
N SER A 100 -13.01 11.61 6.38
CA SER A 100 -11.77 12.38 6.27
C SER A 100 -10.61 11.78 7.10
N ARG A 101 -10.89 11.24 8.29
CA ARG A 101 -9.88 10.52 9.09
C ARG A 101 -9.53 9.18 8.48
N HIS A 102 -10.51 8.50 7.90
CA HIS A 102 -10.28 7.26 7.17
C HIS A 102 -9.35 7.48 5.97
N ALA A 103 -9.68 8.45 5.11
CA ALA A 103 -8.83 8.81 3.98
C ALA A 103 -7.42 9.22 4.40
N TRP A 104 -7.29 9.96 5.52
CA TRP A 104 -5.99 10.29 6.08
C TRP A 104 -5.21 9.04 6.49
N ALA A 105 -5.82 8.11 7.22
CA ALA A 105 -5.16 6.88 7.65
C ALA A 105 -4.71 6.01 6.46
N LEU A 106 -5.55 5.86 5.43
CA LEU A 106 -5.16 5.16 4.20
C LEU A 106 -3.97 5.84 3.50
N ASN A 107 -3.90 7.17 3.52
CA ASN A 107 -2.76 7.90 2.97
C ASN A 107 -1.48 7.71 3.79
N GLU A 108 -1.56 7.57 5.12
CA GLU A 108 -0.41 7.24 5.96
C GLU A 108 0.10 5.82 5.68
N VAL A 109 -0.80 4.85 5.51
CA VAL A 109 -0.44 3.48 5.09
C VAL A 109 0.18 3.50 3.69
N GLN A 110 -0.42 4.23 2.74
CA GLN A 110 0.12 4.36 1.39
C GLN A 110 1.50 5.04 1.40
N ARG A 111 1.73 6.00 2.30
CA ARG A 111 3.02 6.66 2.46
C ARG A 111 4.11 5.67 2.85
N PHE A 112 3.82 4.71 3.75
CA PHE A 112 4.78 3.64 4.06
C PHE A 112 5.16 2.85 2.79
N PHE A 113 4.18 2.38 2.01
CA PHE A 113 4.47 1.59 0.82
C PHE A 113 5.24 2.38 -0.24
N VAL A 114 4.92 3.66 -0.42
CA VAL A 114 5.62 4.54 -1.36
C VAL A 114 7.03 4.90 -0.85
N GLU A 115 7.15 5.38 0.38
CA GLU A 115 8.37 6.01 0.90
C GLU A 115 9.36 5.02 1.54
N ASP A 116 8.89 3.92 2.14
CA ASP A 116 9.75 2.98 2.87
C ASP A 116 10.10 1.70 2.08
N THR A 117 9.33 1.29 1.06
CA THR A 117 9.67 0.09 0.26
C THR A 117 10.63 0.40 -0.89
N ARG A 118 11.42 -0.57 -1.34
CA ARG A 118 12.50 -0.31 -2.31
C ARG A 118 12.02 0.29 -3.63
N LEU A 119 10.92 -0.19 -4.20
CA LEU A 119 10.39 0.27 -5.50
C LEU A 119 9.25 1.27 -5.40
N GLY A 120 8.75 1.54 -4.18
CA GLY A 120 7.68 2.50 -3.94
C GLY A 120 6.36 2.17 -4.63
N ILE A 121 6.10 0.88 -4.92
CA ILE A 121 4.86 0.45 -5.57
C ILE A 121 3.70 0.73 -4.59
N PRO A 122 2.70 1.54 -4.99
CA PRO A 122 1.55 1.81 -4.13
C PRO A 122 0.73 0.53 -3.92
N VAL A 123 0.16 0.40 -2.73
CA VAL A 123 -0.75 -0.70 -2.40
C VAL A 123 -2.17 -0.39 -2.88
N ASP A 124 -2.89 -1.41 -3.36
CA ASP A 124 -4.32 -1.32 -3.63
C ASP A 124 -5.14 -1.54 -2.36
N PHE A 125 -6.26 -0.83 -2.22
CA PHE A 125 -7.18 -0.98 -1.09
C PHE A 125 -8.54 -1.46 -1.57
N THR A 126 -8.96 -2.62 -1.09
CA THR A 126 -10.24 -3.23 -1.46
C THR A 126 -11.18 -3.27 -0.26
N ASN A 127 -12.49 -3.25 -0.54
CA ASN A 127 -13.53 -3.33 0.49
C ASN A 127 -14.84 -3.85 -0.11
N GLU A 128 -15.71 -4.41 0.73
CA GLU A 128 -17.06 -4.78 0.33
C GLU A 128 -17.99 -3.56 0.35
N GLY A 129 -18.48 -3.14 -0.82
CA GLY A 129 -19.35 -1.96 -0.99
C GLY A 129 -20.83 -2.17 -0.63
N ILE A 130 -21.16 -3.19 0.15
CA ILE A 130 -22.55 -3.59 0.46
C ILE A 130 -22.89 -3.64 1.96
N ARG A 131 -22.05 -3.04 2.81
CA ARG A 131 -22.19 -3.10 4.27
C ARG A 131 -22.60 -1.75 4.87
#